data_AF-A0A6S7FTH6-F1
#
_entry.id   AF-A0A6S7FTH6-F1
#
_cell.length_a   1.000
_cell.length_b   1.000
_cell.length_c   1.000
_cell.angle_alpha   90.00
_cell.angle_beta   90.00
_cell.angle_gamma   90.00
#
_symmetry.space_group_name_H-M   'P 1'
#
loop_
_entity.id
_entity.type
_entity.pdbx_description
1 polymer ?
#
loop_
_entity_poly.entity_id
_entity_poly.type
_entity_poly.pdbx_seq_one_letter_code
_entity_poly.pdbx_strand_id
1 'polypeptide(L)'
;MVEDSSNFRWLKSILAWFSISWILSLLGFSSEASSSEITDFDEEVCERHVPWLARHLSKDVEKVAMLLDVDSVEIEAIKQGEPQPESRNIKILNSWRNAEMTLGKKPTWEKVRLCLEDETVGRCDVIRALLNEDELDDSVLLWLAPRIAAWFRNYARVLGVPECEIDMSSQNFEGVERSCMDVLQRWRRRTRYPKVEDLIQALEDDVINRPALAEEMREKFCNHEVKDEVLSQLDNLSI
;
A
#
# COMPACT_ATOMS: atom_id res chain seq x y z
N MET A 1 33.12 32.73 36.95
CA MET A 1 32.99 31.52 37.78
C MET A 1 31.53 31.12 37.80
N VAL A 2 31.24 29.84 37.49
CA VAL A 2 29.96 29.10 37.60
C VAL A 2 28.90 29.56 36.59
N GLU A 3 28.74 29.00 35.39
CA GLU A 3 28.38 27.63 34.91
C GLU A 3 26.97 27.64 34.31
N ASP A 4 26.96 27.62 32.97
CA ASP A 4 25.83 27.40 32.08
C ASP A 4 25.40 25.93 32.12
N SER A 5 24.14 25.65 32.44
CA SER A 5 23.57 24.32 32.25
C SER A 5 22.06 24.41 31.99
N SER A 6 21.66 24.34 30.72
CA SER A 6 20.39 23.73 30.25
C SER A 6 20.24 23.86 28.74
N ASN A 7 21.24 23.36 27.99
CA ASN A 7 21.20 23.28 26.54
C ASN A 7 21.36 21.83 26.07
N PHE A 8 20.62 20.87 26.66
CA PHE A 8 20.77 19.44 26.34
C PHE A 8 19.51 18.58 26.62
N ARG A 9 18.37 18.92 26.02
CA ARG A 9 17.20 18.02 25.99
C ARG A 9 16.83 17.46 24.61
N TRP A 10 17.32 18.04 23.51
CA TRP A 10 17.12 17.49 22.17
C TRP A 10 18.22 16.53 21.68
N LEU A 11 19.38 16.49 22.35
CA LEU A 11 20.47 15.58 21.98
C LEU A 11 20.34 14.14 22.53
N LYS A 12 19.37 13.86 23.41
CA LYS A 12 19.14 12.49 23.93
C LYS A 12 18.18 11.65 23.09
N SER A 13 17.33 12.25 22.25
CA SER A 13 16.45 11.50 21.34
C SER A 13 17.12 11.22 19.98
N ILE A 14 18.00 12.10 19.51
CA ILE A 14 18.75 11.87 18.26
C ILE A 14 19.79 10.76 18.45
N LEU A 15 20.45 10.67 19.60
CA LEU A 15 21.42 9.60 19.87
C LEU A 15 20.78 8.23 20.12
N ALA A 16 19.50 8.16 20.48
CA ALA A 16 18.79 6.88 20.61
C ALA A 16 18.47 6.23 19.25
N TRP A 17 18.25 7.04 18.20
CA TRP A 17 18.02 6.55 16.83
C TRP A 17 19.34 6.16 16.14
N PHE A 18 20.42 6.91 16.35
CA PHE A 18 21.73 6.55 15.80
C PHE A 18 22.36 5.32 16.47
N SER A 19 22.05 5.02 17.74
CA SER A 19 22.56 3.80 18.40
C SER A 19 21.85 2.52 17.95
N ILE A 20 20.57 2.54 17.59
CA ILE A 20 19.89 1.32 17.08
C ILE A 20 20.41 0.97 15.68
N SER A 21 20.63 1.96 14.82
CA SER A 21 21.19 1.74 13.48
C SER A 21 22.60 1.16 13.51
N TRP A 22 23.44 1.57 14.47
CA TRP A 22 24.82 1.08 14.60
C TRP A 22 24.89 -0.32 15.26
N ILE A 23 24.00 -0.61 16.20
CA ILE A 23 23.90 -1.95 16.84
C ILE A 23 23.40 -3.00 15.83
N LEU A 24 22.50 -2.64 14.91
CA LEU A 24 22.06 -3.54 13.83
C LEU A 24 23.16 -3.85 12.82
N SER A 25 24.06 -2.90 12.51
CA SER A 25 25.24 -3.15 11.67
C SER A 25 26.27 -4.09 12.32
N LEU A 26 26.39 -4.11 13.66
CA LEU A 26 27.31 -5.00 14.38
C LEU A 26 26.79 -6.44 14.52
N LEU A 27 25.48 -6.66 14.38
CA LEU A 27 24.82 -7.97 14.48
C LEU A 27 24.66 -8.70 13.14
N GLY A 28 25.17 -8.15 12.03
CA GLY A 28 25.05 -8.79 10.71
C GLY A 28 23.62 -8.85 10.17
N PHE A 29 22.68 -8.09 10.75
CA PHE A 29 21.38 -7.86 10.15
C PHE A 29 21.55 -6.83 9.03
N SER A 30 21.80 -7.34 7.82
CA SER A 30 21.70 -6.54 6.60
C SER A 30 20.24 -6.10 6.44
N SER A 31 19.93 -4.88 6.87
CA SER A 31 18.74 -4.18 6.40
C SER A 31 18.99 -3.69 4.98
N GLU A 32 19.06 -4.63 4.03
CA GLU A 32 18.86 -4.33 2.61
C GLU A 32 17.35 -4.09 2.37
N ALA A 33 16.87 -2.99 2.93
CA ALA A 33 15.71 -2.30 2.39
C ALA A 33 16.22 -0.97 1.88
N SER A 34 16.92 -1.04 0.74
CA SER A 34 17.10 0.14 -0.11
C SER A 34 15.71 0.70 -0.40
N SER A 35 15.38 1.86 0.15
CA SER A 35 14.22 2.61 -0.33
C SER A 35 14.51 2.94 -1.79
N SER A 36 13.90 2.18 -2.70
CA SER A 36 13.89 2.51 -4.12
C SER A 36 12.91 3.66 -4.31
N GLU A 37 13.31 4.84 -3.88
CA GLU A 37 12.57 6.06 -4.14
C GLU A 37 12.72 6.34 -5.64
N ILE A 38 11.70 5.95 -6.40
CA ILE A 38 11.62 6.20 -7.84
C ILE A 38 11.02 7.58 -8.00
N THR A 39 11.78 8.48 -8.61
CA THR A 39 11.35 9.87 -8.78
C THR A 39 10.59 10.08 -10.09
N ASP A 40 10.75 9.15 -11.04
CA ASP A 40 10.15 9.19 -12.37
C ASP A 40 9.84 7.78 -12.91
N PHE A 41 8.65 7.58 -13.48
CA PHE A 41 8.24 6.30 -14.08
C PHE A 41 8.98 5.97 -15.39
N ASP A 42 9.66 6.92 -16.01
CA ASP A 42 10.55 6.68 -17.15
C ASP A 42 11.92 6.08 -16.75
N GLU A 43 12.18 5.95 -15.46
CA GLU A 43 13.37 5.27 -14.93
C GLU A 43 13.42 3.79 -15.32
N GLU A 44 14.65 3.25 -15.38
CA GLU A 44 14.86 1.84 -15.70
C GLU A 44 14.46 0.92 -14.55
N VAL A 45 13.81 -0.19 -14.87
CA VAL A 45 13.70 -1.32 -13.97
C VAL A 45 15.03 -2.11 -13.98
N CYS A 46 15.94 -1.69 -13.10
CA CYS A 46 17.19 -2.39 -12.85
C CYS A 46 16.97 -3.75 -12.17
N GLU A 47 17.94 -4.66 -12.31
CA GLU A 47 17.91 -6.01 -11.70
C GLU A 47 17.65 -5.98 -10.19
N ARG A 48 18.24 -5.01 -9.48
CA ARG A 48 18.04 -4.82 -8.03
C ARG A 48 16.58 -4.54 -7.62
N HIS A 49 15.74 -4.07 -8.54
CA HIS A 49 14.33 -3.77 -8.26
C HIS A 49 13.44 -5.01 -8.34
N VAL A 50 13.88 -6.04 -9.07
CA VAL A 50 13.06 -7.24 -9.36
C VAL A 50 12.68 -8.02 -8.09
N PRO A 51 13.59 -8.26 -7.12
CA PRO A 51 13.24 -8.92 -5.86
C PRO A 51 12.17 -8.17 -5.06
N TRP A 52 12.25 -6.83 -5.04
CA TRP A 52 11.26 -6.00 -4.37
C TRP A 52 9.89 -6.15 -5.03
N LEU A 53 9.83 -6.06 -6.36
CA LEU A 53 8.57 -6.16 -7.11
C LEU A 53 7.95 -7.55 -6.97
N ALA A 54 8.76 -8.61 -7.09
CA ALA A 54 8.32 -10.00 -6.90
C ALA A 54 7.66 -10.24 -5.54
N ARG A 55 8.23 -9.64 -4.48
CA ARG A 55 7.72 -9.77 -3.11
C ARG A 55 6.39 -9.05 -2.93
N HIS A 56 6.26 -7.82 -3.45
CA HIS A 56 5.05 -7.01 -3.32
C HIS A 56 3.90 -7.56 -4.15
N LEU A 57 4.18 -8.08 -5.35
CA LEU A 57 3.15 -8.70 -6.19
C LEU A 57 2.70 -10.06 -5.67
N SER A 58 3.59 -10.83 -5.04
CA SER A 58 3.26 -12.11 -4.41
C SER A 58 2.53 -13.06 -5.39
N LYS A 59 1.22 -13.28 -5.22
CA LYS A 59 0.40 -14.15 -6.08
C LYS A 59 0.06 -13.54 -7.45
N ASP A 60 0.23 -12.24 -7.64
CA ASP A 60 -0.18 -11.54 -8.87
C ASP A 60 0.97 -11.44 -9.90
N VAL A 61 2.16 -11.97 -9.58
CA VAL A 61 3.35 -11.93 -10.45
C VAL A 61 3.09 -12.57 -11.81
N GLU A 62 2.44 -13.73 -11.86
CA GLU A 62 2.17 -14.43 -13.12
C GLU A 62 1.25 -13.60 -14.03
N LYS A 63 0.22 -12.94 -13.46
CA LYS A 63 -0.68 -12.07 -14.23
C LYS A 63 0.05 -10.85 -14.78
N VAL A 64 0.84 -10.19 -13.95
CA VAL A 64 1.64 -9.03 -14.35
C VAL A 64 2.66 -9.42 -15.42
N ALA A 65 3.31 -10.57 -15.28
CA ALA A 65 4.28 -11.07 -16.25
C ALA A 65 3.63 -11.33 -17.62
N MET A 66 2.43 -11.93 -17.66
CA MET A 66 1.69 -12.10 -18.91
C MET A 66 1.35 -10.76 -19.58
N LEU A 67 0.95 -9.75 -18.81
CA LEU A 67 0.71 -8.38 -19.34
C LEU A 67 2.00 -7.68 -19.79
N LEU A 68 3.14 -8.10 -19.24
CA LEU A 68 4.47 -7.65 -19.65
C LEU A 68 5.03 -8.45 -20.83
N ASP A 69 4.21 -9.27 -21.49
CA ASP A 69 4.55 -10.10 -22.65
C ASP A 69 5.45 -11.32 -22.35
N VAL A 70 5.45 -11.83 -21.10
CA VAL A 70 6.08 -13.13 -20.80
C VAL A 70 5.16 -14.26 -21.25
N ASP A 71 5.71 -15.18 -22.03
CA ASP A 71 4.95 -16.30 -22.56
C ASP A 71 4.50 -17.27 -21.45
N SER A 72 3.27 -17.77 -21.55
CA SER A 72 2.71 -18.68 -20.55
C SER A 72 3.45 -20.03 -20.47
N VAL A 73 4.00 -20.53 -21.58
CA VAL A 73 4.82 -21.74 -21.61
C VAL A 73 6.12 -21.51 -20.85
N GLU A 74 6.71 -20.32 -20.97
CA GLU A 74 7.90 -19.94 -20.22
C GLU A 74 7.62 -19.85 -18.72
N ILE A 75 6.50 -19.22 -18.32
CA ILE A 75 6.07 -19.16 -16.92
C ILE A 75 5.92 -20.57 -16.34
N GLU A 76 5.27 -21.49 -17.06
CA GLU A 76 5.11 -22.88 -16.61
C GLU A 76 6.45 -23.64 -16.56
N ALA A 77 7.36 -23.41 -17.50
CA ALA A 77 8.69 -23.99 -17.45
C ALA A 77 9.47 -23.52 -16.21
N ILE A 78 9.38 -22.23 -15.86
CA ILE A 78 10.00 -21.67 -14.64
C ILE A 78 9.36 -22.30 -13.40
N LYS A 79 8.03 -22.45 -13.37
CA LYS A 79 7.30 -23.07 -12.24
C LYS A 79 7.71 -24.51 -12.00
N GLN A 80 7.97 -25.28 -13.05
CA GLN A 80 8.44 -26.67 -12.94
C GLN A 80 9.90 -26.75 -12.46
N GLY A 81 10.73 -25.77 -12.85
CA GLY A 81 12.16 -25.72 -12.49
C GLY A 81 12.47 -25.05 -11.15
N GLU A 82 11.54 -24.30 -10.56
CA GLU A 82 11.75 -23.54 -9.34
C GLU A 82 10.60 -23.73 -8.33
N PRO A 83 10.79 -24.60 -7.32
CA PRO A 83 9.74 -24.89 -6.34
C PRO A 83 9.54 -23.75 -5.33
N GLN A 84 10.55 -22.91 -5.09
CA GLN A 84 10.44 -21.83 -4.09
C GLN A 84 9.66 -20.63 -4.68
N PRO A 85 8.52 -20.22 -4.08
CA PRO A 85 7.67 -19.17 -4.67
C PRO A 85 8.37 -17.84 -4.89
N GLU A 86 9.19 -17.39 -3.96
CA GLU A 86 9.91 -16.11 -4.09
C GLU A 86 10.96 -16.15 -5.21
N SER A 87 11.81 -17.18 -5.24
CA SER A 87 12.80 -17.39 -6.31
C SER A 87 12.12 -17.49 -7.68
N ARG A 88 10.99 -18.20 -7.74
CA ARG A 88 10.17 -18.37 -8.94
C ARG A 88 9.64 -17.04 -9.45
N ASN A 89 9.06 -16.23 -8.58
CA ASN A 89 8.54 -14.91 -8.92
C ASN A 89 9.65 -13.98 -9.44
N ILE A 90 10.84 -14.03 -8.83
CA ILE A 90 12.01 -13.28 -9.28
C ILE A 90 12.44 -13.73 -10.68
N LYS A 91 12.51 -15.05 -10.93
CA LYS A 91 12.86 -15.59 -12.25
C LYS A 91 11.87 -15.20 -13.33
N ILE A 92 10.57 -15.22 -13.05
CA ILE A 92 9.52 -14.79 -13.99
C ILE A 92 9.71 -13.32 -14.40
N LEU A 93 9.90 -12.42 -13.44
CA LEU A 93 10.10 -11.00 -13.74
C LEU A 93 11.46 -10.72 -14.42
N ASN A 94 12.51 -11.48 -14.08
CA ASN A 94 13.80 -11.39 -14.77
C ASN A 94 13.70 -11.88 -16.23
N SER A 95 12.86 -12.88 -16.52
CA SER A 95 12.60 -13.34 -17.89
C SER A 95 12.08 -12.18 -18.75
N TRP A 96 11.02 -11.50 -18.30
CA TRP A 96 10.52 -10.27 -18.96
C TRP A 96 11.64 -9.25 -19.20
N ARG A 97 12.35 -8.89 -18.13
CA ARG A 97 13.39 -7.86 -18.18
C ARG A 97 14.47 -8.21 -19.21
N ASN A 98 14.93 -9.46 -19.21
CA ASN A 98 15.96 -9.93 -20.13
C ASN A 98 15.46 -9.97 -21.58
N ALA A 99 14.18 -10.30 -21.80
CA ALA A 99 13.56 -10.28 -23.13
C ALA A 99 13.51 -8.84 -23.70
N GLU A 100 13.07 -7.86 -22.91
CA GLU A 100 13.09 -6.43 -23.31
C GLU A 100 14.51 -5.97 -23.67
N MET A 101 15.49 -6.29 -22.82
CA MET A 101 16.89 -5.94 -23.06
C MET A 101 17.44 -6.58 -24.34
N THR A 102 17.06 -7.83 -24.64
CA THR A 102 17.46 -8.53 -25.88
C THR A 102 16.88 -7.87 -27.14
N LEU A 103 15.70 -7.25 -27.02
CA LEU A 103 15.09 -6.45 -28.08
C LEU A 103 15.69 -5.04 -28.20
N GLY A 104 16.70 -4.69 -27.39
CA GLY A 104 17.26 -3.35 -27.32
C GLY A 104 16.32 -2.31 -26.72
N LYS A 105 15.26 -2.76 -26.04
CA LYS A 105 14.32 -1.90 -25.33
C LYS A 105 14.76 -1.75 -23.88
N LYS A 106 14.42 -0.61 -23.29
CA LYS A 106 14.65 -0.35 -21.87
C LYS A 106 13.40 -0.76 -21.07
N PRO A 107 13.49 -1.67 -20.09
CA PRO A 107 12.36 -1.96 -19.22
C PRO A 107 12.11 -0.74 -18.33
N THR A 108 10.94 -0.12 -18.44
CA THR A 108 10.58 1.09 -17.69
C THR A 108 9.53 0.81 -16.62
N TRP A 109 9.54 1.62 -15.56
CA TRP A 109 8.50 1.56 -14.54
C TRP A 109 7.13 1.96 -15.07
N GLU A 110 7.06 2.77 -16.12
CA GLU A 110 5.80 3.12 -16.79
C GLU A 110 5.09 1.89 -17.35
N LYS A 111 5.81 0.96 -18.01
CA LYS A 111 5.22 -0.30 -18.48
C LYS A 111 4.67 -1.13 -17.32
N VAL A 112 5.44 -1.22 -16.22
CA VAL A 112 5.01 -1.92 -15.01
C VAL A 112 3.77 -1.26 -14.40
N ARG A 113 3.76 0.08 -14.28
CA ARG A 113 2.66 0.87 -13.74
C ARG A 113 1.36 0.59 -14.48
N LEU A 114 1.39 0.61 -15.82
CA LEU A 114 0.23 0.29 -16.65
C LEU A 114 -0.31 -1.12 -16.39
N CYS A 115 0.57 -2.12 -16.21
CA CYS A 115 0.15 -3.47 -15.84
C CYS A 115 -0.43 -3.57 -14.43
N LEU A 116 0.04 -2.75 -13.48
CA LEU A 116 -0.49 -2.71 -12.11
C LEU A 116 -1.86 -2.03 -12.03
N GLU A 117 -2.11 -1.05 -12.90
CA GLU A 117 -3.40 -0.35 -13.03
C GLU A 117 -4.45 -1.17 -13.80
N ASP A 118 -4.02 -2.21 -14.53
CA ASP A 118 -4.93 -3.08 -15.27
C ASP A 118 -6.01 -3.68 -14.34
N GLU A 119 -7.26 -3.69 -14.80
CA GLU A 119 -8.42 -4.14 -14.02
C GLU A 119 -8.24 -5.55 -13.45
N THR A 120 -7.55 -6.44 -14.17
CA THR A 120 -7.38 -7.84 -13.79
C THR A 120 -6.31 -8.04 -12.70
N VAL A 121 -5.44 -7.04 -12.54
CA VAL A 121 -4.36 -6.98 -11.53
C VAL A 121 -4.77 -6.08 -10.37
N GLY A 122 -5.06 -4.80 -10.63
CA GLY A 122 -5.57 -3.84 -9.66
C GLY A 122 -4.67 -3.65 -8.43
N ARG A 123 -3.36 -3.54 -8.64
CA ARG A 123 -2.33 -3.46 -7.57
C ARG A 123 -1.79 -2.04 -7.42
N CYS A 124 -2.69 -1.07 -7.23
CA CYS A 124 -2.33 0.33 -6.99
C CYS A 124 -1.59 0.52 -5.66
N ASP A 125 -1.75 -0.41 -4.70
CA ASP A 125 -0.92 -0.48 -3.49
C ASP A 125 0.56 -0.59 -3.78
N VAL A 126 0.94 -1.36 -4.80
CA VAL A 126 2.34 -1.50 -5.20
C VAL A 126 2.85 -0.22 -5.84
N ILE A 127 2.02 0.49 -6.61
CA ILE A 127 2.37 1.80 -7.18
C ILE A 127 2.62 2.82 -6.08
N ARG A 128 1.75 2.88 -5.06
CA ARG A 128 1.95 3.76 -3.90
C ARG A 128 3.22 3.43 -3.15
N ALA A 129 3.49 2.14 -2.91
CA ALA A 129 4.71 1.70 -2.26
C ALA A 129 5.97 2.06 -3.08
N LEU A 130 5.90 2.03 -4.42
CA LEU A 130 6.98 2.48 -5.30
C LEU A 130 7.24 3.99 -5.19
N LEU A 131 6.17 4.78 -5.09
CA LEU A 131 6.23 6.24 -5.00
C LEU A 131 6.40 6.77 -3.58
N ASN A 132 6.47 5.89 -2.58
CA ASN A 132 6.46 6.25 -1.16
C ASN A 132 5.27 7.16 -0.79
N GLU A 133 4.11 6.91 -1.39
CA GLU A 133 2.86 7.62 -1.10
C GLU A 133 2.20 7.06 0.17
N ASP A 134 1.57 7.95 0.95
CA ASP A 134 0.84 7.56 2.16
C ASP A 134 -0.31 6.59 1.85
N GLU A 135 -0.43 5.56 2.69
CA GLU A 135 -1.53 4.61 2.62
C GLU A 135 -2.63 4.99 3.62
N LEU A 136 -3.89 4.83 3.22
CA LEU A 136 -5.03 4.95 4.13
C LEU A 136 -4.89 3.95 5.28
N ASP A 137 -4.76 4.46 6.50
CA ASP A 137 -4.46 3.69 7.71
C ASP A 137 -5.49 2.58 8.00
N ASP A 138 -5.00 1.41 8.46
CA ASP A 138 -5.82 0.25 8.81
C ASP A 138 -6.87 0.58 9.89
N SER A 139 -6.59 1.53 10.79
CA SER A 139 -7.51 1.96 11.84
C SER A 139 -8.81 2.55 11.29
N VAL A 140 -8.76 3.19 10.11
CA VAL A 140 -9.95 3.71 9.42
C VAL A 140 -10.84 2.54 9.00
N LEU A 141 -10.26 1.53 8.36
CA LEU A 141 -10.99 0.36 7.88
C LEU A 141 -11.51 -0.51 9.05
N LEU A 142 -10.69 -0.68 10.09
CA LEU A 142 -11.05 -1.41 11.32
C LEU A 142 -12.22 -0.75 12.04
N TRP A 143 -12.27 0.57 12.06
CA TRP A 143 -13.37 1.31 12.66
C TRP A 143 -14.66 1.19 11.86
N LEU A 144 -14.55 1.22 10.52
CA LEU A 144 -15.68 1.22 9.61
C LEU A 144 -16.31 -0.17 9.43
N ALA A 145 -15.49 -1.22 9.27
CA ALA A 145 -15.93 -2.58 8.97
C ALA A 145 -17.09 -3.09 9.86
N PRO A 146 -17.05 -3.02 11.21
CA PRO A 146 -18.15 -3.48 12.05
C PRO A 146 -19.41 -2.62 11.92
N ARG A 147 -19.26 -1.33 11.58
CA ARG A 147 -20.39 -0.37 11.49
C ARG A 147 -21.19 -0.53 10.21
N ILE A 148 -20.57 -0.97 9.13
CA ILE A 148 -21.23 -1.17 7.82
C ILE A 148 -21.71 -2.62 7.61
N ALA A 149 -21.41 -3.53 8.54
CA ALA A 149 -21.60 -4.97 8.36
C ALA A 149 -22.99 -5.37 7.84
N ALA A 150 -24.05 -4.73 8.33
CA ALA A 150 -25.42 -5.04 7.94
C ALA A 150 -25.80 -4.61 6.51
N TRP A 151 -25.07 -3.68 5.89
CA TRP A 151 -25.32 -3.18 4.53
C TRP A 151 -24.06 -3.18 3.67
N PHE A 152 -23.06 -3.99 4.05
CA PHE A 152 -21.73 -3.93 3.45
C PHE A 152 -21.74 -4.18 1.94
N ARG A 153 -22.61 -5.07 1.46
CA ARG A 153 -22.68 -5.39 0.02
C ARG A 153 -23.07 -4.17 -0.80
N ASN A 154 -24.07 -3.40 -0.34
CA ASN A 154 -24.45 -2.17 -1.02
C ASN A 154 -23.33 -1.13 -0.92
N TYR A 155 -22.70 -1.03 0.25
CA TYR A 155 -21.60 -0.08 0.47
C TYR A 155 -20.40 -0.38 -0.45
N ALA A 156 -20.01 -1.64 -0.57
CA ALA A 156 -18.95 -2.08 -1.46
C ALA A 156 -19.26 -1.81 -2.94
N ARG A 157 -20.52 -1.95 -3.36
CA ARG A 157 -20.95 -1.58 -4.72
C ARG A 157 -20.83 -0.08 -4.97
N VAL A 158 -21.24 0.75 -4.02
CA VAL A 158 -21.09 2.22 -4.10
C VAL A 158 -19.61 2.61 -4.20
N LEU A 159 -18.74 1.90 -3.48
CA LEU A 159 -17.28 2.05 -3.61
C LEU A 159 -16.69 1.52 -4.93
N GLY A 160 -17.52 0.97 -5.83
CA GLY A 160 -17.08 0.43 -7.13
C GLY A 160 -16.35 -0.91 -7.03
N VAL A 161 -16.51 -1.66 -5.94
CA VAL A 161 -15.93 -3.01 -5.82
C VAL A 161 -16.69 -3.99 -6.74
N PRO A 162 -15.99 -4.80 -7.56
CA PRO A 162 -16.63 -5.79 -8.42
C PRO A 162 -17.48 -6.81 -7.63
N GLU A 163 -18.65 -7.17 -8.14
CA GLU A 163 -19.58 -8.09 -7.46
C GLU A 163 -18.94 -9.45 -7.17
N CYS A 164 -18.08 -9.94 -8.06
CA CYS A 164 -17.36 -11.20 -7.85
C CYS A 164 -16.46 -11.16 -6.61
N GLU A 165 -15.86 -10.01 -6.26
CA GLU A 165 -15.04 -9.86 -5.06
C GLU A 165 -15.90 -9.79 -3.79
N ILE A 166 -17.08 -9.15 -3.89
CA ILE A 166 -18.08 -9.10 -2.81
C ILE A 166 -18.61 -10.51 -2.51
N ASP A 167 -18.82 -11.32 -3.55
CA ASP A 167 -19.28 -12.70 -3.41
C ASP A 167 -18.20 -13.62 -2.83
N MET A 168 -16.96 -13.50 -3.31
CA MET A 168 -15.83 -14.28 -2.79
C MET A 168 -15.57 -13.99 -1.31
N SER A 169 -15.69 -12.75 -0.84
CA SER A 169 -15.50 -12.44 0.58
C SER A 169 -16.61 -13.04 1.45
N SER A 170 -17.85 -13.05 0.95
CA SER A 170 -19.01 -13.60 1.67
C SER A 170 -18.96 -15.12 1.83
N GLN A 171 -18.18 -15.82 1.00
CA GLN A 171 -18.02 -17.28 1.05
C GLN A 171 -16.97 -17.73 2.09
N ASN A 172 -16.14 -16.81 2.59
CA ASN A 172 -15.20 -17.12 3.66
C ASN A 172 -15.98 -17.16 4.99
N PHE A 173 -16.17 -18.36 5.56
CA PHE A 173 -17.01 -18.68 6.73
C PHE A 173 -16.61 -18.02 8.06
N GLU A 174 -15.82 -16.96 8.04
CA GLU A 174 -15.18 -16.37 9.22
C GLU A 174 -15.90 -15.12 9.77
N GLY A 175 -17.15 -14.91 9.34
CA GLY A 175 -18.01 -13.84 9.86
C GLY A 175 -18.09 -12.59 8.97
N VAL A 176 -19.17 -11.84 9.15
CA VAL A 176 -19.50 -10.67 8.30
C VAL A 176 -18.45 -9.57 8.43
N GLU A 177 -17.92 -9.32 9.63
CA GLU A 177 -16.92 -8.26 9.85
C GLU A 177 -15.60 -8.55 9.13
N ARG A 178 -15.12 -9.79 9.15
CA ARG A 178 -13.92 -10.19 8.40
C ARG A 178 -14.17 -10.10 6.90
N SER A 179 -15.36 -10.50 6.43
CA SER A 179 -15.76 -10.33 5.03
C SER A 179 -15.78 -8.86 4.59
N CYS A 180 -16.22 -7.95 5.48
CA CYS A 180 -16.20 -6.51 5.24
C CYS A 180 -14.77 -5.98 5.16
N MET A 181 -13.93 -6.35 6.13
CA MET A 181 -12.52 -5.95 6.17
C MET A 181 -11.79 -6.39 4.89
N ASP A 182 -11.96 -7.65 4.50
CA ASP A 182 -11.37 -8.23 3.29
C ASP A 182 -11.73 -7.41 2.03
N VAL A 183 -12.98 -6.94 1.94
CA VAL A 183 -13.46 -6.13 0.81
C VAL A 183 -12.92 -4.71 0.87
N LEU A 184 -12.91 -4.07 2.04
CA LEU A 184 -12.33 -2.74 2.22
C LEU A 184 -10.82 -2.74 1.90
N GLN A 185 -10.09 -3.80 2.28
CA GLN A 185 -8.69 -3.97 1.91
C GLN A 185 -8.48 -4.19 0.41
N ARG A 186 -9.40 -4.90 -0.27
CA ARG A 186 -9.35 -5.02 -1.74
C ARG A 186 -9.61 -3.67 -2.40
N TRP A 187 -10.64 -2.95 -1.96
CA TRP A 187 -10.92 -1.60 -2.43
C TRP A 187 -9.71 -0.69 -2.26
N ARG A 188 -9.13 -0.61 -1.05
CA ARG A 188 -7.93 0.21 -0.78
C ARG A 188 -6.78 -0.15 -1.72
N ARG A 189 -6.54 -1.44 -1.98
CA ARG A 189 -5.47 -1.89 -2.88
C ARG A 189 -5.69 -1.50 -4.34
N ARG A 190 -6.93 -1.51 -4.83
CA ARG A 190 -7.29 -1.19 -6.23
C ARG A 190 -7.43 0.31 -6.48
N THR A 191 -7.90 1.07 -5.50
CA THR A 191 -8.06 2.52 -5.63
C THR A 191 -6.70 3.18 -5.68
N ARG A 192 -6.45 4.07 -6.65
CA ARG A 192 -5.14 4.73 -6.82
C ARG A 192 -4.81 5.64 -5.62
N TYR A 193 -5.76 6.45 -5.20
CA TYR A 193 -5.63 7.40 -4.09
C TYR A 193 -6.77 7.22 -3.09
N PRO A 194 -6.76 6.14 -2.28
CA PRO A 194 -7.85 5.86 -1.34
C PRO A 194 -7.85 6.93 -0.23
N LYS A 195 -8.98 7.60 -0.03
CA LYS A 195 -9.14 8.65 0.99
C LYS A 195 -10.29 8.32 1.94
N VAL A 196 -10.20 8.89 3.15
CA VAL A 196 -11.32 8.89 4.11
C VAL A 196 -12.57 9.50 3.47
N GLU A 197 -12.40 10.55 2.66
CA GLU A 197 -13.52 11.22 1.97
C GLU A 197 -14.28 10.29 1.01
N ASP A 198 -13.60 9.35 0.33
CA ASP A 198 -14.28 8.39 -0.55
C ASP A 198 -15.23 7.48 0.26
N LEU A 199 -14.80 7.08 1.46
CA LEU A 199 -15.59 6.26 2.38
C LEU A 199 -16.78 7.06 2.94
N ILE A 200 -16.56 8.34 3.25
CA ILE A 200 -17.61 9.26 3.71
C ILE A 200 -18.67 9.48 2.63
N GLN A 201 -18.25 9.77 1.39
CA GLN A 201 -19.16 9.95 0.26
C GLN A 201 -20.01 8.69 0.03
N ALA A 202 -19.40 7.50 0.14
CA ALA A 202 -20.14 6.24 0.05
C ALA A 202 -21.16 6.05 1.19
N LEU A 203 -20.95 6.64 2.37
CA LEU A 203 -21.94 6.61 3.46
C LEU A 203 -23.11 7.57 3.21
N GLU A 204 -22.84 8.67 2.52
CA GLU A 204 -23.82 9.70 2.18
C GLU A 204 -24.64 9.37 0.91
N ASP A 205 -24.18 8.41 0.10
CA ASP A 205 -24.89 7.92 -1.08
C ASP A 205 -26.34 7.51 -0.76
N ASP A 206 -27.28 7.84 -1.65
CA ASP A 206 -28.72 7.64 -1.46
C ASP A 206 -29.11 6.18 -1.14
N VAL A 207 -28.34 5.21 -1.63
CA VAL A 207 -28.56 3.78 -1.39
C VAL A 207 -28.18 3.40 0.05
N ILE A 208 -27.15 4.03 0.60
CA ILE A 208 -26.62 3.74 1.93
C ILE A 208 -27.30 4.60 2.99
N ASN A 209 -27.41 5.90 2.71
CA ASN A 209 -28.12 6.91 3.48
C ASN A 209 -27.77 6.85 4.97
N ARG A 210 -26.48 6.98 5.29
CA ARG A 210 -25.92 7.01 6.65
C ARG A 210 -25.19 8.33 6.96
N PRO A 211 -25.83 9.50 6.77
CA PRO A 211 -25.17 10.79 7.00
C PRO A 211 -24.68 10.98 8.45
N ALA A 212 -25.38 10.43 9.44
CA ALA A 212 -24.93 10.49 10.83
C ALA A 212 -23.62 9.71 11.08
N LEU A 213 -23.44 8.58 10.39
CA LEU A 213 -22.19 7.80 10.49
C LEU A 213 -21.07 8.45 9.67
N ALA A 214 -21.41 9.10 8.55
CA ALA A 214 -20.48 9.90 7.77
C ALA A 214 -19.91 11.05 8.63
N GLU A 215 -20.77 11.74 9.40
CA GLU A 215 -20.34 12.78 10.33
C GLU A 215 -19.45 12.23 11.46
N GLU A 216 -19.81 11.09 12.09
CA GLU A 216 -18.97 10.43 13.10
C GLU A 216 -17.57 10.10 12.52
N MET A 217 -17.50 9.72 11.25
CA MET A 217 -16.25 9.43 10.54
C MET A 217 -15.43 10.70 10.27
N ARG A 218 -16.07 11.78 9.78
CA ARG A 218 -15.43 13.10 9.59
C ARG A 218 -14.83 13.61 10.90
N GLU A 219 -15.60 13.58 11.99
CA GLU A 219 -15.14 14.00 13.32
C GLU A 219 -13.92 13.22 13.80
N LYS A 220 -13.90 11.91 13.52
CA LYS A 220 -12.86 11.02 14.02
C LYS A 220 -11.57 11.07 13.21
N PHE A 221 -11.64 11.23 11.90
CA PHE A 221 -10.48 11.04 11.02
C PHE A 221 -10.10 12.28 10.20
N CYS A 222 -10.96 13.28 10.10
CA CYS A 222 -10.68 14.51 9.35
C CYS A 222 -10.40 15.72 10.26
N ASN A 223 -11.01 15.78 11.44
CA ASN A 223 -10.93 16.98 12.31
C ASN A 223 -9.67 17.07 13.19
N HIS A 224 -8.65 16.24 12.96
CA HIS A 224 -7.41 16.26 13.74
C HIS A 224 -6.46 17.41 13.38
N GLU A 225 -6.54 17.99 12.19
CA GLU A 225 -5.67 19.11 11.78
C GLU A 225 -5.98 20.41 12.52
N VAL A 226 -7.24 20.62 12.95
CA VAL A 226 -7.64 21.89 13.60
C VAL A 226 -7.15 21.99 15.05
N LYS A 227 -6.95 20.86 15.74
CA LYS A 227 -6.56 20.90 17.15
C LYS A 227 -5.10 21.31 17.36
N ASP A 228 -4.19 20.89 16.48
CA ASP A 228 -2.78 21.24 16.63
C ASP A 228 -2.50 22.70 16.26
N GLU A 229 -3.24 23.26 15.30
CA GLU A 229 -3.13 24.68 14.94
C GLU A 229 -3.81 25.61 15.97
N VAL A 230 -4.93 25.18 16.59
CA VAL A 230 -5.58 25.95 17.66
C VAL A 230 -4.80 25.87 18.98
N LEU A 231 -4.21 24.72 19.32
CA LEU A 231 -3.37 24.59 20.53
C LEU A 231 -2.06 25.38 20.39
N SER A 232 -1.44 25.39 19.22
CA SER A 232 -0.25 26.23 18.96
C SER A 232 -0.57 27.73 18.93
N GLN A 233 -1.79 28.14 18.56
CA GLN A 233 -2.23 29.53 18.67
C GLN A 233 -2.59 29.93 20.11
N LEU A 234 -3.10 29.02 20.94
CA LEU A 234 -3.40 29.29 22.36
C LEU A 234 -2.15 29.41 23.24
N ASP A 235 -1.10 28.63 22.95
CA ASP A 235 0.20 28.76 23.63
C ASP A 235 0.90 30.09 23.33
N ASN A 236 0.61 30.71 22.19
CA ASN A 236 1.13 32.04 21.82
C ASN A 236 0.33 33.21 22.41
N LEU A 237 -0.84 32.95 23.03
CA LEU A 237 -1.72 33.97 23.62
C LEU A 237 -1.70 33.97 25.16
N SER A 238 -0.98 33.06 25.80
CA SER A 238 -0.78 33.03 27.26
C SER A 238 0.47 33.80 27.72
N ILE A 239 0.63 35.05 27.27
CA ILE A 239 1.62 36.01 27.81
C ILE A 239 0.91 37.01 28.72
#